data_AF-A0A1H2WKP4-F1
#
_entry.id   AF-A0A1H2WKP4-F1
#
_cell.length_a   1.000
_cell.length_b   1.000
_cell.length_c   1.000
_cell.angle_alpha   90.00
_cell.angle_beta   90.00
_cell.angle_gamma   90.00
#
_symmetry.space_group_name_H-M   'P 1'
#
loop_
_entity.id
_entity.type
_entity.pdbx_description
1 polymer ?
#
loop_
_entity_poly.entity_id
_entity_poly.type
_entity_poly.pdbx_seq_one_letter_code
_entity_poly.pdbx_strand_id
1 'polypeptide(L)'
;MAFHVAAAWPVRRALRWRLRVFGYARAVFSDQAASATAMSVVWLVALMMLAGVAVDTANAFRIRAQLQATADAAALAAALRLQNPDQARAAAHQLAELNMPADRNGDVLPDQRVELGLYEAATGIFLSGMIPYNAVRVTVLRGDDGGLEAPTFLLGLAGHDSWTVAASAMATVRPMSGGAGGQVCGGGLIMSEAMVRMGGNNTLVDGMCIHGEQGVHFGGASYFTDDVRVSALLPLTIRIGHTRGGSADADAVRQDRPTHLEALTLPRLDAIFDELWTALNDSGVDRYHGDLVPDFLKNAEGYVNVVRVDNWWWTVQPGDLEPHTIYMVNHGMQLAGGVDARNVGLVVKGQIGMGGGPDVAFDKVLLFGEGALNFSGNAQYGEAEHYCDDGAFDVYLMSKDAISLGGWGRSAWTHAMMAVAPTFAPGGAMKNAGGIYVEARDTVQMGGNVDLAGCDTDLTGHYETIRIGDAAPLALGAALVR
;
A
#
# COMPACT_ATOMS: atom_id res chain seq x y z
N MET A 1 64.64 0.11 57.81
CA MET A 1 63.79 1.33 57.85
C MET A 1 62.55 0.99 58.64
N ALA A 2 62.46 1.53 59.85
CA ALA A 2 61.33 1.33 60.76
C ALA A 2 60.24 2.37 60.46
N PHE A 3 58.97 1.96 60.51
CA PHE A 3 57.88 2.87 60.85
C PHE A 3 56.92 2.18 61.83
N HIS A 4 56.63 2.94 62.88
CA HIS A 4 55.89 2.61 64.10
C HIS A 4 54.37 2.84 63.92
N VAL A 5 53.57 1.91 64.47
CA VAL A 5 52.52 2.06 65.52
C VAL A 5 51.32 3.03 65.35
N ALA A 6 50.16 2.50 65.79
CA ALA A 6 48.93 3.15 66.35
C ALA A 6 47.87 3.66 65.36
N ALA A 7 46.55 3.61 65.63
CA ALA A 7 45.79 3.30 66.84
C ALA A 7 44.35 2.85 66.49
N ALA A 8 43.77 2.08 67.41
CA ALA A 8 42.35 1.74 67.49
C ALA A 8 41.46 2.98 67.71
N TRP A 9 40.27 3.00 67.09
CA TRP A 9 39.21 3.96 67.37
C TRP A 9 37.83 3.28 67.54
N PRO A 10 36.91 3.83 68.35
CA PRO A 10 36.12 3.03 69.28
C PRO A 10 34.66 2.77 68.83
N VAL A 11 34.23 1.52 68.99
CA VAL A 11 32.85 1.00 68.82
C VAL A 11 31.82 1.63 69.80
N ARG A 12 32.19 2.59 70.65
CA ARG A 12 31.33 3.14 71.72
C ARG A 12 30.44 4.33 71.33
N ARG A 13 30.55 4.90 70.12
CA ARG A 13 29.69 6.04 69.69
C ARG A 13 28.38 5.64 69.00
N ALA A 14 28.30 4.48 68.37
CA ALA A 14 27.09 4.04 67.64
C ALA A 14 25.92 3.66 68.58
N LEU A 15 26.21 3.20 69.81
CA LEU A 15 25.18 2.74 70.74
C LEU A 15 24.46 3.88 71.49
N ARG A 16 25.10 5.06 71.62
CA ARG A 16 24.48 6.23 72.30
C ARG A 16 23.52 7.02 71.40
N TRP A 17 23.64 6.91 70.08
CA TRP A 17 22.71 7.56 69.14
C TRP A 17 21.38 6.80 69.01
N ARG A 18 21.41 5.46 69.05
CA ARG A 18 20.18 4.63 69.00
C ARG A 18 19.28 4.79 70.23
N LEU A 19 19.83 5.11 71.40
CA LEU A 19 19.04 5.27 72.64
C LEU A 19 18.46 6.68 72.86
N ARG A 20 18.95 7.72 72.16
CA ARG A 20 18.38 9.08 72.26
C ARG A 20 17.19 9.32 71.31
N VAL A 21 17.18 8.70 70.14
CA VAL A 21 16.06 8.80 69.18
C VAL A 21 14.77 8.18 69.76
N PHE A 22 14.88 7.08 70.50
CA PHE A 22 13.73 6.46 71.18
C PHE A 22 13.19 7.27 72.38
N GLY A 23 14.04 8.02 73.08
CA GLY A 23 13.62 8.90 74.18
C GLY A 23 12.82 10.12 73.71
N TYR A 24 13.24 10.74 72.60
CA TYR A 24 12.52 11.87 72.00
C TYR A 24 11.18 11.46 71.38
N ALA A 25 11.10 10.28 70.75
CA ALA A 25 9.83 9.75 70.25
C ALA A 25 8.78 9.63 71.38
N ARG A 26 9.18 9.13 72.55
CA ARG A 26 8.27 8.92 73.69
C ARG A 26 7.80 10.23 74.34
N ALA A 27 8.63 11.26 74.35
CA ALA A 27 8.27 12.59 74.86
C ALA A 27 7.31 13.32 73.92
N VAL A 28 7.51 13.18 72.59
CA VAL A 28 6.58 13.68 71.57
C VAL A 28 5.20 13.05 71.78
N PHE A 29 5.07 11.73 71.92
CA PHE A 29 3.75 11.09 72.11
C PHE A 29 2.97 11.47 73.39
N SER A 30 3.53 12.24 74.32
CA SER A 30 2.86 12.65 75.57
C SER A 30 2.23 14.04 75.57
N ASP A 31 2.48 14.85 74.52
CA ASP A 31 2.03 16.25 74.44
C ASP A 31 0.95 16.44 73.36
N GLN A 32 -0.09 17.24 73.61
CA GLN A 32 -1.21 17.43 72.67
C GLN A 32 -0.75 18.03 71.34
N ALA A 33 0.33 18.83 71.35
CA ALA A 33 0.96 19.41 70.16
C ALA A 33 1.61 18.35 69.23
N ALA A 34 1.96 17.18 69.76
CA ALA A 34 2.57 16.13 68.97
C ALA A 34 1.59 15.33 68.11
N SER A 35 0.31 15.32 68.49
CA SER A 35 -0.75 14.67 67.71
C SER A 35 -0.81 15.23 66.28
N ALA A 36 -0.68 16.56 66.14
CA ALA A 36 -0.61 17.24 64.86
C ALA A 36 0.62 16.83 64.05
N THR A 37 1.81 16.76 64.67
CA THR A 37 3.04 16.35 63.97
C THR A 37 3.00 14.89 63.53
N ALA A 38 2.48 13.99 64.36
CA ALA A 38 2.31 12.58 64.02
C ALA A 38 1.32 12.42 62.85
N MET A 39 0.19 13.14 62.89
CA MET A 39 -0.80 13.16 61.83
C MET A 39 -0.23 13.72 60.52
N SER A 40 0.55 14.80 60.56
CA SER A 40 1.21 15.38 59.38
C SER A 40 2.20 14.41 58.73
N VAL A 41 2.97 13.67 59.53
CA VAL A 41 3.90 12.64 59.00
C VAL A 41 3.12 11.52 58.32
N VAL A 42 2.02 11.04 58.91
CA VAL A 42 1.16 10.02 58.31
C VAL A 42 0.59 10.51 56.97
N TRP A 43 0.04 11.73 56.91
CA TRP A 43 -0.48 12.30 55.66
C TRP A 43 0.61 12.54 54.62
N LEU A 44 1.80 12.98 55.02
CA LEU A 44 2.93 13.15 54.11
C LEU A 44 3.31 11.81 53.48
N VAL A 45 3.44 10.74 54.27
CA VAL A 45 3.72 9.39 53.75
C VAL A 45 2.59 8.94 52.82
N ALA A 46 1.33 9.14 53.18
CA ALA A 46 0.19 8.78 52.34
C ALA A 46 0.20 9.53 50.99
N LEU A 47 0.47 10.84 50.99
CA LEU A 47 0.56 11.65 49.78
C LEU A 47 1.78 11.29 48.92
N MET A 48 2.93 10.97 49.54
CA MET A 48 4.11 10.49 48.80
C MET A 48 3.84 9.14 48.15
N MET A 49 3.13 8.24 48.81
CA MET A 49 2.72 6.95 48.23
C MET A 49 1.78 7.15 47.03
N LEU A 50 0.79 8.05 47.15
CA LEU A 50 -0.11 8.39 46.03
C LEU A 50 0.64 9.05 44.86
N ALA A 51 1.55 9.99 45.16
CA ALA A 51 2.41 10.61 44.16
C ALA A 51 3.32 9.56 43.49
N GLY A 52 3.81 8.58 44.25
CA GLY A 52 4.63 7.50 43.73
C GLY A 52 3.88 6.62 42.74
N VAL A 53 2.67 6.18 43.10
CA VAL A 53 1.80 5.47 42.16
C VAL A 53 1.62 6.29 40.88
N ALA A 54 1.34 7.59 40.98
CA ALA A 54 1.12 8.43 39.80
C ALA A 54 2.38 8.56 38.91
N VAL A 55 3.53 8.88 39.49
CA VAL A 55 4.80 9.09 38.77
C VAL A 55 5.33 7.79 38.17
N ASP A 56 5.34 6.71 38.95
CA ASP A 56 5.87 5.42 38.51
C ASP A 56 4.98 4.80 37.43
N THR A 57 3.66 4.93 37.54
CA THR A 57 2.73 4.52 36.47
C THR A 57 2.95 5.33 35.20
N ALA A 58 3.15 6.65 35.31
CA ALA A 58 3.44 7.49 34.15
C ALA A 58 4.77 7.10 33.48
N ASN A 59 5.80 6.76 34.26
CA ASN A 59 7.06 6.25 33.72
C ASN A 59 6.88 4.90 33.02
N ALA A 60 6.08 3.99 33.59
CA ALA A 60 5.77 2.70 32.97
C ALA A 60 5.04 2.87 31.63
N PHE A 61 4.08 3.80 31.53
CA PHE A 61 3.42 4.12 30.25
C PHE A 61 4.38 4.70 29.21
N ARG A 62 5.27 5.60 29.63
CA ARG A 62 6.31 6.15 28.75
C ARG A 62 7.21 5.05 28.19
N ILE A 63 7.68 4.14 29.05
CA ILE A 63 8.53 3.01 28.63
C ILE A 63 7.76 2.07 27.70
N ARG A 64 6.48 1.79 27.99
CA ARG A 64 5.63 0.98 27.11
C ARG A 64 5.48 1.60 25.72
N ALA A 65 5.33 2.91 25.62
CA ALA A 65 5.23 3.60 24.32
C ALA A 65 6.53 3.46 23.51
N GLN A 66 7.69 3.57 24.16
CA GLN A 66 8.99 3.35 23.50
C GLN A 66 9.15 1.89 23.05
N LEU A 67 8.72 0.94 23.88
CA LEU A 67 8.69 -0.49 23.54
C LEU A 67 7.77 -0.75 22.34
N GLN A 68 6.58 -0.12 22.28
CA GLN A 68 5.68 -0.28 21.14
C GLN A 68 6.32 0.19 19.83
N ALA A 69 6.91 1.39 19.80
CA ALA A 69 7.59 1.89 18.61
C ALA A 69 8.76 0.97 18.18
N THR A 70 9.47 0.40 19.16
CA THR A 70 10.54 -0.58 18.91
C THR A 70 9.99 -1.87 18.31
N ALA A 71 8.88 -2.39 18.84
CA ALA A 71 8.20 -3.58 18.31
C ALA A 71 7.72 -3.36 16.88
N ASP A 72 7.08 -2.22 16.60
CA ASP A 72 6.55 -1.88 15.27
C ASP A 72 7.68 -1.82 14.24
N ALA A 73 8.78 -1.13 14.57
CA ALA A 73 9.95 -1.01 13.70
C ALA A 73 10.64 -2.37 13.47
N ALA A 74 10.81 -3.17 14.52
CA ALA A 74 11.42 -4.49 14.44
C ALA A 74 10.55 -5.50 13.64
N ALA A 75 9.23 -5.51 13.87
CA ALA A 75 8.30 -6.36 13.12
C ALA A 75 8.32 -6.01 11.63
N LEU A 76 8.33 -4.72 11.31
CA LEU A 76 8.39 -4.25 9.93
C LEU A 76 9.69 -4.64 9.23
N ALA A 77 10.84 -4.43 9.89
CA ALA A 77 12.14 -4.80 9.34
C ALA A 77 12.27 -6.31 9.13
N ALA A 78 11.69 -7.11 10.02
CA ALA A 78 11.63 -8.56 9.87
C ALA A 78 10.75 -8.96 8.68
N ALA A 79 9.57 -8.34 8.53
CA ALA A 79 8.66 -8.59 7.43
C ALA A 79 9.32 -8.29 6.06
N LEU A 80 10.13 -7.23 5.96
CA LEU A 80 10.91 -6.94 4.73
C LEU A 80 11.86 -8.06 4.30
N ARG A 81 12.27 -8.92 5.23
CA ARG A 81 13.23 -10.01 4.99
C ARG A 81 12.60 -11.38 5.20
N LEU A 82 11.27 -11.47 5.22
CA LEU A 82 10.52 -12.68 5.59
C LEU A 82 10.82 -13.90 4.70
N GLN A 83 11.33 -13.67 3.49
CA GLN A 83 11.77 -14.73 2.58
C GLN A 83 12.91 -15.58 3.15
N ASN A 84 13.74 -15.02 4.03
CA ASN A 84 14.80 -15.74 4.72
C ASN A 84 14.62 -15.57 6.24
N PRO A 85 14.17 -16.61 6.97
CA PRO A 85 13.89 -16.56 8.40
C PRO A 85 15.02 -15.99 9.26
N ASP A 86 16.27 -16.31 8.93
CA ASP A 86 17.42 -15.86 9.70
C ASP A 86 17.71 -14.38 9.44
N GLN A 87 17.55 -13.93 8.19
CA GLN A 87 17.65 -12.50 7.85
C GLN A 87 16.50 -11.68 8.45
N ALA A 88 15.29 -12.23 8.50
CA ALA A 88 14.13 -11.61 9.15
C ALA A 88 14.40 -11.38 10.64
N ARG A 89 14.88 -12.40 11.36
CA ARG A 89 15.25 -12.26 12.77
C ARG A 89 16.38 -11.25 12.95
N ALA A 90 17.46 -11.38 12.18
CA ALA A 90 18.60 -10.46 12.28
C ALA A 90 18.18 -8.99 12.04
N ALA A 91 17.30 -8.73 11.08
CA ALA A 91 16.77 -7.39 10.82
C ALA A 91 15.91 -6.86 11.99
N ALA A 92 15.11 -7.72 12.62
CA ALA A 92 14.34 -7.38 13.82
C ALA A 92 15.27 -6.93 14.96
N HIS A 93 16.30 -7.73 15.26
CA HIS A 93 17.26 -7.42 16.34
C HIS A 93 18.05 -6.15 16.04
N GLN A 94 18.48 -5.94 14.79
CA GLN A 94 19.18 -4.73 14.41
C GLN A 94 18.35 -3.47 14.67
N LEU A 95 17.06 -3.49 14.31
CA LEU A 95 16.17 -2.35 14.54
C LEU A 95 15.78 -2.21 16.02
N ALA A 96 15.66 -3.31 16.76
CA ALA A 96 15.46 -3.27 18.19
C ALA A 96 16.65 -2.61 18.91
N GLU A 97 17.89 -2.99 18.57
CA GLU A 97 19.11 -2.43 19.15
C GLU A 97 19.30 -0.94 18.81
N LEU A 98 18.90 -0.51 17.60
CA LEU A 98 18.96 0.91 17.22
C LEU A 98 17.98 1.77 18.02
N ASN A 99 16.79 1.27 18.32
CA ASN A 99 15.76 2.01 19.05
C ASN A 99 15.93 1.89 20.58
N MET A 100 16.40 0.74 21.05
CA MET A 100 16.66 0.44 22.45
C MET A 100 18.00 -0.28 22.63
N PRO A 101 19.11 0.48 22.62
CA PRO A 101 20.44 -0.08 22.83
C PRO A 101 20.55 -0.89 24.14
N ALA A 102 21.20 -2.05 24.06
CA ALA A 102 21.30 -2.98 25.17
C ALA A 102 22.14 -2.45 26.34
N ASP A 103 23.05 -1.51 26.09
CA ASP A 103 23.87 -0.84 27.11
C ASP A 103 23.02 -0.09 28.16
N ARG A 104 21.83 0.39 27.77
CA ARG A 104 20.91 1.16 28.62
C ARG A 104 19.65 0.39 29.00
N ASN A 105 19.21 -0.52 28.14
CA ASN A 105 17.92 -1.16 28.28
C ASN A 105 18.01 -2.68 28.52
N GLY A 106 19.21 -3.27 28.47
CA GLY A 106 19.37 -4.73 28.35
C GLY A 106 18.86 -5.25 27.01
N ASP A 107 18.93 -6.56 26.79
CA ASP A 107 18.40 -7.19 25.59
C ASP A 107 16.86 -7.22 25.63
N VAL A 108 16.23 -6.20 25.03
CA VAL A 108 14.76 -6.04 25.02
C VAL A 108 14.06 -6.97 24.03
N LEU A 109 14.80 -7.63 23.13
CA LEU A 109 14.24 -8.52 22.12
C LEU A 109 14.99 -9.86 22.09
N PRO A 110 14.67 -10.79 23.01
CA PRO A 110 15.20 -12.15 22.94
C PRO A 110 14.73 -12.88 21.68
N ASP A 111 15.57 -13.76 21.12
CA ASP A 111 15.32 -14.49 19.86
C ASP A 111 13.95 -15.19 19.81
N GLN A 112 13.48 -15.76 20.93
CA GLN A 112 12.21 -16.50 20.98
C GLN A 112 10.98 -15.58 20.81
N ARG A 113 11.18 -14.26 20.87
CA ARG A 113 10.12 -13.26 20.74
C ARG A 113 9.98 -12.70 19.33
N VAL A 114 10.77 -13.20 18.38
CA VAL A 114 10.56 -12.96 16.93
C VAL A 114 9.91 -14.19 16.32
N GLU A 115 8.58 -14.16 16.26
CA GLU A 115 7.76 -15.25 15.77
C GLU A 115 7.42 -15.03 14.29
N LEU A 116 7.88 -15.94 13.42
CA LEU A 116 7.48 -15.98 12.02
C LEU A 116 6.27 -16.91 11.89
N GLY A 117 5.27 -16.54 11.09
CA GLY A 117 4.06 -17.34 10.98
C GLY A 117 3.14 -16.95 9.83
N LEU A 118 1.96 -17.55 9.84
CA LEU A 118 0.86 -17.26 8.93
C LEU A 118 -0.20 -16.43 9.67
N TYR A 119 -0.46 -15.21 9.19
CA TYR A 119 -1.60 -14.40 9.56
C TYR A 119 -2.75 -14.62 8.57
N GLU A 120 -3.90 -15.03 9.09
CA GLU A 120 -5.12 -15.20 8.31
C GLU A 120 -6.02 -13.96 8.47
N ALA A 121 -6.08 -13.13 7.42
CA ALA A 121 -6.80 -11.84 7.47
C ALA A 121 -8.31 -11.98 7.73
N ALA A 122 -8.92 -13.08 7.28
CA ALA A 122 -10.35 -13.33 7.44
C ALA A 122 -10.75 -13.62 8.91
N THR A 123 -9.87 -14.26 9.68
CA THR A 123 -10.13 -14.65 11.06
C THR A 123 -9.39 -13.76 12.07
N GLY A 124 -8.39 -13.00 11.62
CA GLY A 124 -7.52 -12.19 12.47
C GLY A 124 -6.56 -13.04 13.31
N ILE A 125 -6.35 -14.31 12.94
CA ILE A 125 -5.56 -15.27 13.71
C ILE A 125 -4.12 -15.31 13.18
N PHE A 126 -3.15 -15.23 14.10
CA PHE A 126 -1.73 -15.48 13.81
C PHE A 126 -1.35 -16.90 14.25
N LEU A 127 -0.88 -17.70 13.31
CA LEU A 127 -0.41 -19.07 13.51
C LEU A 127 1.12 -19.10 13.45
N SER A 128 1.74 -19.10 14.63
CA SER A 128 3.19 -19.11 14.80
C SER A 128 3.82 -20.39 14.22
N GLY A 129 4.92 -20.26 13.50
CA GLY A 129 5.67 -21.36 12.89
C GLY A 129 5.03 -21.97 11.64
N MET A 130 3.82 -21.54 11.26
CA MET A 130 3.14 -22.05 10.05
C MET A 130 3.76 -21.47 8.78
N ILE A 131 4.05 -22.36 7.84
CA ILE A 131 4.62 -22.06 6.52
C ILE A 131 3.49 -22.16 5.47
N PRO A 132 3.45 -21.28 4.43
CA PRO A 132 4.38 -20.19 4.17
C PRO A 132 4.23 -19.03 5.17
N TYR A 133 5.35 -18.40 5.53
CA TYR A 133 5.33 -17.20 6.35
C TYR A 133 4.79 -16.02 5.53
N ASN A 134 3.75 -15.36 6.03
CA ASN A 134 3.27 -14.07 5.51
C ASN A 134 3.23 -12.99 6.59
N ALA A 135 3.65 -13.30 7.81
CA ALA A 135 3.65 -12.37 8.92
C ALA A 135 4.78 -12.63 9.90
N VAL A 136 5.16 -11.57 10.61
CA VAL A 136 6.08 -11.60 11.74
C VAL A 136 5.42 -10.91 12.92
N ARG A 137 5.41 -11.58 14.07
CA ARG A 137 5.05 -10.99 15.35
C ARG A 137 6.31 -10.80 16.18
N VAL A 138 6.53 -9.58 16.65
CA VAL A 138 7.65 -9.22 17.52
C VAL A 138 7.10 -8.80 18.87
N THR A 139 7.70 -9.31 19.95
CA THR A 139 7.38 -8.88 21.32
C THR A 139 8.65 -8.38 21.99
N VAL A 140 8.68 -7.11 22.37
CA VAL A 140 9.79 -6.53 23.14
C VAL A 140 9.37 -6.33 24.58
N LEU A 141 10.32 -6.49 25.49
CA LEU A 141 10.04 -6.37 26.92
C LEU A 141 11.22 -5.81 27.73
N ARG A 142 10.89 -5.35 28.92
CA ARG A 142 11.81 -4.93 29.99
C ARG A 142 11.36 -5.60 31.28
N GLY A 143 12.13 -6.56 31.78
CA GLY A 143 11.81 -7.41 32.94
C GLY A 143 11.80 -8.90 32.59
N ASP A 144 10.89 -9.68 33.17
CA ASP A 144 10.97 -11.16 33.31
C ASP A 144 10.86 -12.01 32.03
N ASP A 145 11.57 -11.64 30.97
CA ASP A 145 12.41 -12.51 30.13
C ASP A 145 12.84 -11.69 28.89
N GLY A 146 13.31 -10.46 29.15
CA GLY A 146 13.94 -9.53 28.20
C GLY A 146 14.10 -8.13 28.80
N GLY A 147 15.28 -7.53 28.66
CA GLY A 147 15.65 -6.18 29.07
C GLY A 147 15.91 -6.01 30.57
N LEU A 148 16.50 -4.87 30.94
CA LEU A 148 16.56 -4.38 32.31
C LEU A 148 15.15 -3.94 32.72
N GLU A 149 14.71 -4.33 33.92
CA GLU A 149 13.40 -3.91 34.45
C GLU A 149 13.25 -2.38 34.47
N ALA A 150 12.01 -1.90 34.39
CA ALA A 150 11.72 -0.48 34.48
C ALA A 150 11.79 -0.04 35.95
N PRO A 151 12.73 0.84 36.37
CA PRO A 151 12.85 1.20 37.77
C PRO A 151 11.66 2.03 38.23
N THR A 152 11.27 1.85 39.49
CA THR A 152 10.40 2.79 40.20
C THR A 152 11.23 3.84 40.91
N PHE A 153 10.60 4.99 41.15
CA PHE A 153 11.20 6.07 41.91
C PHE A 153 10.69 6.05 43.36
N LEU A 154 9.38 6.20 43.55
CA LEU A 154 8.79 6.42 44.87
C LEU A 154 8.18 5.13 45.44
N LEU A 155 7.70 4.22 44.59
CA LEU A 155 7.22 2.90 45.00
C LEU A 155 8.34 1.99 45.53
N GLY A 156 9.61 2.25 45.19
CA GLY A 156 10.76 1.58 45.81
C GLY A 156 10.83 1.79 47.33
N LEU A 157 10.30 2.91 47.85
CA LEU A 157 10.17 3.13 49.30
C LEU A 157 9.21 2.14 49.97
N ALA A 158 8.32 1.52 49.18
CA ALA A 158 7.39 0.49 49.61
C ALA A 158 7.86 -0.93 49.25
N GLY A 159 9.10 -1.09 48.78
CA GLY A 159 9.69 -2.39 48.41
C GLY A 159 9.34 -2.86 47.00
N HIS A 160 8.79 -1.99 46.15
CA HIS A 160 8.53 -2.28 44.74
C HIS A 160 9.54 -1.53 43.88
N ASP A 161 10.73 -2.08 43.68
CA ASP A 161 11.86 -1.38 43.05
C ASP A 161 11.76 -1.29 41.52
N SER A 162 10.87 -2.08 40.91
CA SER A 162 10.82 -2.20 39.45
C SER A 162 9.47 -2.72 38.90
N TRP A 163 9.28 -2.55 37.59
CA TRP A 163 8.12 -2.99 36.82
C TRP A 163 8.57 -3.80 35.61
N THR A 164 7.80 -4.85 35.29
CA THR A 164 7.91 -5.58 34.02
C THR A 164 6.94 -4.96 33.01
N VAL A 165 7.46 -4.53 31.85
CA VAL A 165 6.68 -3.87 30.80
C VAL A 165 6.97 -4.55 29.47
N ALA A 166 5.93 -4.81 28.67
CA ALA A 166 6.06 -5.42 27.35
C ALA A 166 5.17 -4.72 26.32
N ALA A 167 5.57 -4.82 25.05
CA ALA A 167 4.79 -4.39 23.89
C ALA A 167 4.95 -5.42 22.76
N SER A 168 3.92 -5.54 21.92
CA SER A 168 3.94 -6.47 20.79
C SER A 168 3.40 -5.79 19.55
N ALA A 169 3.97 -6.15 18.41
CA ALA A 169 3.58 -5.69 17.10
C ALA A 169 3.59 -6.86 16.13
N MET A 170 2.76 -6.77 15.09
CA MET A 170 2.73 -7.74 14.02
C MET A 170 2.76 -6.99 12.69
N ALA A 171 3.65 -7.42 11.81
CA ALA A 171 3.74 -6.94 10.44
C ALA A 171 3.42 -8.10 9.51
N THR A 172 2.60 -7.83 8.50
CA THR A 172 2.26 -8.80 7.47
C THR A 172 2.91 -8.40 6.16
N VAL A 173 3.48 -9.37 5.47
CA VAL A 173 3.93 -9.21 4.10
C VAL A 173 2.75 -9.57 3.21
N ARG A 174 2.28 -8.59 2.46
CA ARG A 174 1.36 -8.86 1.36
C ARG A 174 2.19 -9.54 0.26
N PRO A 175 1.84 -10.77 -0.14
CA PRO A 175 2.55 -11.42 -1.23
C PRO A 175 2.36 -10.59 -2.50
N MET A 176 3.44 -9.99 -2.98
CA MET A 176 3.57 -9.71 -4.41
C MET A 176 3.86 -11.06 -5.07
N SER A 177 2.97 -11.49 -5.96
CA SER A 177 3.18 -12.72 -6.74
C SER A 177 4.32 -12.50 -7.73
N GLY A 178 5.42 -13.23 -7.58
CA GLY A 178 6.44 -13.34 -8.63
C GLY A 178 7.49 -14.41 -8.32
N GLY A 179 7.73 -15.27 -9.30
CA GLY A 179 8.73 -16.33 -9.27
C GLY A 179 9.99 -15.91 -10.02
N ALA A 180 11.13 -16.49 -9.66
CA ALA A 180 12.45 -16.09 -10.15
C ALA A 180 12.58 -16.19 -11.69
N GLY A 181 12.75 -15.07 -12.38
CA GLY A 181 13.21 -15.10 -13.77
C GLY A 181 12.96 -13.88 -14.66
N GLY A 182 12.40 -12.79 -14.17
CA GLY A 182 11.98 -11.68 -15.01
C GLY A 182 10.51 -11.32 -14.78
N GLN A 183 10.22 -10.06 -15.06
CA GLN A 183 8.91 -9.42 -15.01
C GLN A 183 7.74 -10.39 -15.27
N VAL A 184 6.84 -10.49 -14.30
CA VAL A 184 5.77 -11.50 -14.28
C VAL A 184 4.60 -11.09 -15.18
N CYS A 185 4.47 -9.79 -15.42
CA CYS A 185 3.44 -9.20 -16.26
C CYS A 185 4.13 -8.34 -17.32
N GLY A 186 4.47 -8.93 -18.46
CA GLY A 186 5.13 -8.27 -19.57
C GLY A 186 4.24 -7.15 -20.12
N GLY A 187 4.40 -5.91 -19.67
CA GLY A 187 3.67 -4.72 -20.14
C GLY A 187 2.13 -4.73 -20.08
N GLY A 188 1.48 -5.82 -19.66
CA GLY A 188 0.03 -5.99 -19.69
C GLY A 188 -0.58 -6.56 -18.40
N LEU A 189 -1.51 -5.82 -17.80
CA LEU A 189 -2.24 -6.18 -16.59
C LEU A 189 -3.71 -5.75 -16.69
N ILE A 190 -4.62 -6.68 -16.47
CA ILE A 190 -6.03 -6.37 -16.19
C ILE A 190 -6.35 -6.81 -14.78
N MET A 191 -6.74 -5.86 -13.92
CA MET A 191 -7.11 -6.14 -12.54
C MET A 191 -8.51 -5.63 -12.16
N SER A 192 -9.12 -6.34 -11.22
CA SER A 192 -10.38 -5.98 -10.57
C SER A 192 -10.29 -6.23 -9.06
N GLU A 193 -10.75 -5.30 -8.23
CA GLU A 193 -10.98 -5.50 -6.79
C GLU A 193 -12.17 -6.45 -6.53
N ALA A 194 -12.89 -6.84 -7.58
CA ALA A 194 -13.93 -7.85 -7.57
C ALA A 194 -13.51 -9.07 -8.42
N MET A 195 -14.33 -9.46 -9.40
CA MET A 195 -14.05 -10.60 -10.27
C MET A 195 -13.61 -10.14 -11.66
N VAL A 196 -12.76 -10.93 -12.32
CA VAL A 196 -12.58 -10.84 -13.77
C VAL A 196 -13.29 -12.02 -14.42
N ARG A 197 -14.20 -11.74 -15.36
CA ARG A 197 -14.97 -12.74 -16.09
C ARG A 197 -14.71 -12.61 -17.57
N MET A 198 -14.23 -13.69 -18.17
CA MET A 198 -13.98 -13.82 -19.59
C MET A 198 -14.80 -15.00 -20.14
N GLY A 199 -15.31 -14.85 -21.36
CA GLY A 199 -15.94 -15.92 -22.13
C GLY A 199 -14.94 -16.99 -22.56
N GLY A 200 -15.29 -17.77 -23.58
CA GLY A 200 -14.39 -18.77 -24.17
C GLY A 200 -13.61 -18.25 -25.38
N ASN A 201 -12.71 -19.07 -25.91
CA ASN A 201 -11.90 -18.82 -27.11
C ASN A 201 -11.00 -17.58 -27.04
N ASN A 202 -10.47 -17.25 -25.87
CA ASN A 202 -9.54 -16.12 -25.74
C ASN A 202 -8.11 -16.56 -26.08
N THR A 203 -7.28 -15.66 -26.56
CA THR A 203 -5.85 -15.86 -26.76
C THR A 203 -5.13 -14.88 -25.84
N LEU A 204 -4.34 -15.36 -24.88
CA LEU A 204 -3.52 -14.52 -24.02
C LEU A 204 -2.06 -14.90 -24.24
N VAL A 205 -1.23 -13.92 -24.58
CA VAL A 205 0.18 -14.14 -24.95
C VAL A 205 1.10 -13.07 -24.34
N ASP A 206 2.40 -13.26 -24.51
CA ASP A 206 3.45 -12.25 -24.25
C ASP A 206 3.40 -11.66 -22.83
N GLY A 207 3.23 -12.54 -21.84
CA GLY A 207 3.33 -12.16 -20.42
C GLY A 207 2.11 -11.44 -19.86
N MET A 208 0.93 -11.54 -20.48
CA MET A 208 -0.30 -10.95 -19.94
C MET A 208 -0.62 -11.43 -18.51
N CYS A 209 -1.01 -10.48 -17.67
CA CYS A 209 -1.53 -10.76 -16.33
C CYS A 209 -3.01 -10.43 -16.17
N ILE A 210 -3.75 -11.36 -15.57
CA ILE A 210 -5.15 -11.18 -15.20
C ILE A 210 -5.31 -11.40 -13.70
N HIS A 211 -5.90 -10.42 -13.02
CA HIS A 211 -6.13 -10.47 -11.59
C HIS A 211 -7.56 -10.11 -11.20
N GLY A 212 -8.19 -10.94 -10.38
CA GLY A 212 -9.46 -10.61 -9.75
C GLY A 212 -9.40 -10.96 -8.28
N GLU A 213 -9.52 -9.98 -7.40
CA GLU A 213 -9.38 -10.16 -5.95
C GLU A 213 -10.35 -11.24 -5.42
N GLN A 214 -11.60 -11.22 -5.91
CA GLN A 214 -12.65 -12.22 -5.57
C GLN A 214 -12.63 -13.46 -6.47
N GLY A 215 -11.82 -13.46 -7.53
CA GLY A 215 -11.62 -14.58 -8.43
C GLY A 215 -11.59 -14.20 -9.91
N VAL A 216 -11.11 -15.15 -10.71
CA VAL A 216 -11.04 -15.02 -12.17
C VAL A 216 -11.75 -16.21 -12.80
N HIS A 217 -12.59 -15.95 -13.81
CA HIS A 217 -13.33 -16.97 -14.51
C HIS A 217 -13.12 -16.85 -16.02
N PHE A 218 -12.50 -17.85 -16.62
CA PHE A 218 -12.45 -18.03 -18.08
C PHE A 218 -13.44 -19.09 -18.51
N GLY A 219 -14.07 -18.89 -19.66
CA GLY A 219 -14.76 -19.94 -20.39
C GLY A 219 -13.80 -21.01 -20.91
N GLY A 220 -14.31 -21.89 -21.78
CA GLY A 220 -13.51 -22.94 -22.43
C GLY A 220 -12.79 -22.50 -23.70
N ALA A 221 -11.91 -23.36 -24.19
CA ALA A 221 -11.13 -23.23 -25.42
C ALA A 221 -10.24 -21.99 -25.51
N SER A 222 -9.79 -21.43 -24.37
CA SER A 222 -8.79 -20.35 -24.38
C SER A 222 -7.38 -20.90 -24.64
N TYR A 223 -6.53 -20.09 -25.24
CA TYR A 223 -5.12 -20.33 -25.50
C TYR A 223 -4.27 -19.39 -24.64
N PHE A 224 -3.26 -19.94 -23.99
CA PHE A 224 -2.32 -19.22 -23.15
C PHE A 224 -0.89 -19.62 -23.53
N THR A 225 0.05 -18.68 -23.52
CA THR A 225 1.49 -18.99 -23.46
C THR A 225 1.95 -19.22 -22.02
N ASP A 226 3.14 -19.82 -21.85
CA ASP A 226 3.65 -20.25 -20.54
C ASP A 226 4.03 -19.09 -19.59
N ASP A 227 4.11 -17.87 -20.12
CA ASP A 227 4.41 -16.63 -19.42
C ASP A 227 3.16 -15.90 -18.93
N VAL A 228 1.95 -16.31 -19.35
CA VAL A 228 0.69 -15.73 -18.85
C VAL A 228 0.47 -16.08 -17.39
N ARG A 229 -0.11 -15.13 -16.64
CA ARG A 229 -0.37 -15.30 -15.20
C ARG A 229 -1.80 -14.91 -14.86
N VAL A 230 -2.49 -15.82 -14.17
CA VAL A 230 -3.83 -15.61 -13.64
C VAL A 230 -3.79 -15.71 -12.13
N SER A 231 -4.22 -14.67 -11.42
CA SER A 231 -4.11 -14.58 -9.96
C SER A 231 -5.39 -14.07 -9.29
N ALA A 232 -5.52 -14.36 -8.00
CA ALA A 232 -6.63 -13.94 -7.14
C ALA A 232 -6.20 -14.05 -5.67
N LEU A 233 -6.95 -13.41 -4.76
CA LEU A 233 -6.70 -13.52 -3.31
C LEU A 233 -6.75 -14.96 -2.84
N LEU A 234 -7.74 -15.71 -3.34
CA LEU A 234 -7.90 -17.13 -3.07
C LEU A 234 -7.71 -17.90 -4.38
N PRO A 235 -6.60 -18.63 -4.57
CA PRO A 235 -6.33 -19.37 -5.81
C PRO A 235 -7.47 -20.29 -6.24
N LEU A 236 -8.22 -20.86 -5.28
CA LEU A 236 -9.38 -21.73 -5.51
C LEU A 236 -10.56 -21.05 -6.22
N THR A 237 -10.60 -19.72 -6.26
CA THR A 237 -11.62 -18.94 -6.97
C THR A 237 -11.29 -18.76 -8.45
N ILE A 238 -10.05 -19.08 -8.86
CA ILE A 238 -9.63 -19.08 -10.26
C ILE A 238 -10.22 -20.31 -10.95
N ARG A 239 -11.04 -20.07 -11.97
CA ARG A 239 -11.70 -21.08 -12.78
C ARG A 239 -11.32 -20.86 -14.24
N ILE A 240 -10.51 -21.77 -14.78
CA ILE A 240 -10.15 -21.78 -16.21
C ILE A 240 -10.85 -22.98 -16.82
N GLY A 241 -11.63 -22.77 -17.88
CA GLY A 241 -12.22 -23.88 -18.64
C GLY A 241 -11.16 -24.73 -19.34
N HIS A 242 -11.58 -25.69 -20.15
CA HIS A 242 -10.63 -26.48 -20.94
C HIS A 242 -9.78 -25.55 -21.84
N THR A 243 -8.48 -25.82 -21.98
CA THR A 243 -7.60 -25.04 -22.85
C THR A 243 -7.61 -25.60 -24.28
N ARG A 244 -7.25 -24.78 -25.27
CA ARG A 244 -7.09 -25.22 -26.66
C ARG A 244 -5.81 -26.04 -26.80
N GLY A 245 -5.80 -27.01 -27.73
CA GLY A 245 -4.58 -27.79 -28.03
C GLY A 245 -3.40 -26.88 -28.41
N GLY A 246 -2.24 -27.12 -27.80
CA GLY A 246 -1.02 -26.32 -27.96
C GLY A 246 -0.91 -25.10 -27.02
N SER A 247 -1.93 -24.86 -26.20
CA SER A 247 -1.90 -23.90 -25.09
C SER A 247 -1.08 -24.45 -23.92
N ALA A 248 -0.53 -23.55 -23.10
CA ALA A 248 -0.15 -23.86 -21.74
C ALA A 248 -1.33 -24.47 -20.96
N ASP A 249 -1.03 -25.37 -20.02
CA ASP A 249 -2.03 -25.96 -19.14
C ASP A 249 -2.63 -24.92 -18.20
N ALA A 250 -3.92 -25.08 -17.86
CA ALA A 250 -4.61 -24.16 -16.95
C ALA A 250 -3.91 -24.00 -15.60
N ASP A 251 -3.34 -25.09 -15.07
CA ASP A 251 -2.59 -25.07 -13.81
C ASP A 251 -1.21 -24.40 -13.96
N ALA A 252 -0.64 -24.34 -15.17
CA ALA A 252 0.65 -23.69 -15.40
C ALA A 252 0.56 -22.17 -15.36
N VAL A 253 -0.55 -21.60 -15.84
CA VAL A 253 -0.78 -20.14 -15.86
C VAL A 253 -1.43 -19.62 -14.58
N ARG A 254 -2.06 -20.50 -13.80
CA ARG A 254 -2.71 -20.17 -12.53
C ARG A 254 -1.67 -19.97 -11.42
N GLN A 255 -1.81 -18.88 -10.67
CA GLN A 255 -1.04 -18.68 -9.45
C GLN A 255 -1.60 -19.53 -8.32
N ASP A 256 -0.77 -20.44 -7.80
CA ASP A 256 -1.13 -21.34 -6.70
C ASP A 256 -1.09 -20.68 -5.32
N ARG A 257 -0.56 -19.46 -5.22
CA ARG A 257 -0.45 -18.72 -3.96
C ARG A 257 -1.50 -17.61 -3.89
N PRO A 258 -2.10 -17.38 -2.70
CA PRO A 258 -2.86 -16.17 -2.43
C PRO A 258 -2.11 -14.94 -2.89
N THR A 259 -2.75 -14.16 -3.76
CA THR A 259 -2.17 -12.96 -4.37
C THR A 259 -3.14 -11.82 -4.17
N HIS A 260 -2.71 -10.71 -3.59
CA HIS A 260 -3.52 -9.52 -3.43
C HIS A 260 -2.89 -8.40 -4.25
N LEU A 261 -3.66 -7.75 -5.12
CA LEU A 261 -3.23 -6.55 -5.83
C LEU A 261 -4.12 -5.38 -5.42
N GLU A 262 -3.49 -4.27 -5.05
CA GLU A 262 -4.18 -3.03 -4.69
C GLU A 262 -4.03 -2.03 -5.83
N ALA A 263 -5.15 -1.48 -6.29
CA ALA A 263 -5.18 -0.48 -7.36
C ALA A 263 -4.48 0.81 -6.88
N LEU A 264 -3.61 1.38 -7.71
CA LEU A 264 -2.81 2.56 -7.32
C LEU A 264 -3.42 3.87 -7.82
N THR A 265 -3.96 3.87 -9.04
CA THR A 265 -4.54 5.08 -9.64
C THR A 265 -6.03 5.22 -9.31
N LEU A 266 -6.78 4.12 -9.26
CA LEU A 266 -8.22 4.09 -8.98
C LEU A 266 -8.64 4.85 -7.71
N PRO A 267 -8.02 4.66 -6.52
CA PRO A 267 -8.39 5.42 -5.33
C PRO A 267 -8.03 6.91 -5.39
N ARG A 268 -7.23 7.32 -6.38
CA ARG A 268 -6.75 8.70 -6.58
C ARG A 268 -7.51 9.46 -7.66
N LEU A 269 -8.44 8.83 -8.38
CA LEU A 269 -9.16 9.47 -9.49
C LEU A 269 -9.80 10.81 -9.11
N ASP A 270 -10.45 10.89 -7.95
CA ASP A 270 -11.04 12.15 -7.46
C ASP A 270 -10.00 13.26 -7.34
N ALA A 271 -8.87 12.96 -6.67
CA ALA A 271 -7.80 13.92 -6.47
C ALA A 271 -7.15 14.34 -7.81
N ILE A 272 -6.89 13.38 -8.71
CA ILE A 272 -6.30 13.67 -10.03
C ILE A 272 -7.24 14.57 -10.83
N PHE A 273 -8.55 14.29 -10.83
CA PHE A 273 -9.53 15.11 -11.54
C PHE A 273 -9.60 16.53 -10.95
N ASP A 274 -9.70 16.65 -9.62
CA ASP A 274 -9.79 17.94 -8.95
C ASP A 274 -8.53 18.79 -9.17
N GLU A 275 -7.35 18.17 -9.15
CA GLU A 275 -6.07 18.84 -9.44
C GLU A 275 -6.00 19.32 -10.90
N LEU A 276 -6.34 18.48 -11.88
CA LEU A 276 -6.42 18.87 -13.28
C LEU A 276 -7.44 19.99 -13.50
N TRP A 277 -8.63 19.86 -12.92
CA TRP A 277 -9.70 20.84 -13.06
C TRP A 277 -9.30 22.18 -12.47
N THR A 278 -8.77 22.19 -11.25
CA THR A 278 -8.30 23.41 -10.59
C THR A 278 -7.17 24.07 -11.39
N ALA A 279 -6.18 23.28 -11.83
CA ALA A 279 -4.99 23.78 -12.51
C ALA A 279 -5.26 24.28 -13.94
N LEU A 280 -6.20 23.68 -14.67
CA LEU A 280 -6.45 23.99 -16.08
C LEU A 280 -7.72 24.81 -16.32
N ASN A 281 -8.78 24.56 -15.56
CA ASN A 281 -10.04 25.28 -15.71
C ASN A 281 -10.10 26.51 -14.79
N ASP A 282 -9.99 26.30 -13.48
CA ASP A 282 -10.30 27.36 -12.50
C ASP A 282 -9.20 28.44 -12.42
N SER A 283 -7.97 28.08 -12.75
CA SER A 283 -6.84 29.03 -12.86
C SER A 283 -6.97 29.99 -14.05
N GLY A 284 -7.76 29.64 -15.07
CA GLY A 284 -7.91 30.42 -16.30
C GLY A 284 -6.67 30.45 -17.21
N VAL A 285 -5.74 29.51 -17.08
CA VAL A 285 -4.55 29.44 -17.96
C VAL A 285 -4.94 29.06 -19.39
N ASP A 286 -4.35 29.68 -20.40
CA ASP A 286 -4.51 29.29 -21.82
C ASP A 286 -3.40 28.35 -22.30
N ARG A 287 -2.27 28.30 -21.57
CA ARG A 287 -1.12 27.43 -21.81
C ARG A 287 -0.66 26.82 -20.51
N TYR A 288 -0.44 25.51 -20.50
CA TYR A 288 -0.02 24.77 -19.32
C TYR A 288 1.32 24.07 -19.53
N HIS A 289 2.23 24.25 -18.59
CA HIS A 289 3.60 23.71 -18.62
C HIS A 289 3.87 22.64 -17.55
N GLY A 290 2.92 22.38 -16.65
CA GLY A 290 3.15 21.49 -15.53
C GLY A 290 3.07 20.00 -15.89
N ASP A 291 3.30 19.16 -14.89
CA ASP A 291 3.46 17.71 -15.07
C ASP A 291 2.19 16.92 -14.69
N LEU A 292 1.04 17.60 -14.59
CA LEU A 292 -0.24 16.92 -14.35
C LEU A 292 -0.73 16.14 -15.57
N VAL A 293 -0.16 16.38 -16.75
CA VAL A 293 -0.62 15.83 -18.03
C VAL A 293 0.53 15.11 -18.74
N PRO A 294 0.26 14.04 -19.51
CA PRO A 294 1.29 13.32 -20.25
C PRO A 294 2.09 14.21 -21.20
N ASP A 295 3.38 13.93 -21.33
CA ASP A 295 4.30 14.73 -22.15
C ASP A 295 3.94 14.73 -23.64
N PHE A 296 3.29 13.68 -24.17
CA PHE A 296 2.86 13.66 -25.57
C PHE A 296 1.81 14.74 -25.90
N LEU A 297 1.14 15.31 -24.89
CA LEU A 297 0.21 16.42 -25.08
C LEU A 297 0.94 17.76 -25.22
N LYS A 298 2.19 17.84 -24.74
CA LYS A 298 3.00 19.05 -24.83
C LYS A 298 3.55 19.17 -26.25
N ASN A 299 3.58 20.39 -26.77
CA ASN A 299 4.18 20.71 -28.06
C ASN A 299 5.72 20.78 -27.94
N ALA A 300 6.40 21.12 -29.03
CA ALA A 300 7.87 21.26 -29.06
C ALA A 300 8.43 22.34 -28.10
N GLU A 301 7.59 23.26 -27.64
CA GLU A 301 7.94 24.33 -26.69
C GLU A 301 7.66 23.92 -25.24
N GLY A 302 7.19 22.68 -25.01
CA GLY A 302 6.96 22.11 -23.70
C GLY A 302 5.67 22.58 -23.01
N TYR A 303 4.66 23.02 -23.78
CA TYR A 303 3.34 23.36 -23.23
C TYR A 303 2.19 22.74 -24.00
N VAL A 304 1.04 22.68 -23.36
CA VAL A 304 -0.24 22.28 -23.96
C VAL A 304 -1.21 23.46 -23.95
N ASN A 305 -1.96 23.66 -25.03
CA ASN A 305 -3.01 24.68 -25.08
C ASN A 305 -4.20 24.22 -24.23
N VAL A 306 -4.90 25.16 -23.59
CA VAL A 306 -6.07 24.86 -22.78
C VAL A 306 -7.28 25.59 -23.33
N VAL A 307 -8.29 24.83 -23.74
CA VAL A 307 -9.55 25.34 -24.30
C VAL A 307 -10.69 24.98 -23.35
N ARG A 308 -11.45 25.99 -22.92
CA ARG A 308 -12.61 25.81 -22.04
C ARG A 308 -13.89 25.77 -22.88
N VAL A 309 -14.70 24.74 -22.69
CA VAL A 309 -15.97 24.55 -23.40
C VAL A 309 -17.11 24.49 -22.38
N ASP A 310 -17.98 25.49 -22.43
CA ASP A 310 -19.11 25.65 -21.48
C ASP A 310 -20.47 25.30 -22.12
N ASN A 311 -20.47 24.46 -23.14
CA ASN A 311 -21.70 23.96 -23.74
C ASN A 311 -22.30 22.88 -22.82
N TRP A 312 -23.62 22.93 -22.60
CA TRP A 312 -24.32 21.88 -21.85
C TRP A 312 -24.12 20.47 -22.43
N TRP A 313 -24.04 20.39 -23.76
CA TRP A 313 -23.64 19.19 -24.48
C TRP A 313 -22.83 19.60 -25.70
N TRP A 314 -21.55 19.23 -25.72
CA TRP A 314 -20.67 19.54 -26.85
C TRP A 314 -20.58 18.35 -27.80
N THR A 315 -21.08 18.51 -29.02
CA THR A 315 -20.87 17.54 -30.10
C THR A 315 -19.66 17.95 -30.93
N VAL A 316 -18.56 17.23 -30.78
CA VAL A 316 -17.31 17.45 -31.52
C VAL A 316 -17.49 16.99 -32.97
N GLN A 317 -17.16 17.86 -33.92
CA GLN A 317 -17.14 17.57 -35.35
C GLN A 317 -15.71 17.32 -35.85
N PRO A 318 -15.53 16.69 -37.03
CA PRO A 318 -14.21 16.54 -37.63
C PRO A 318 -13.53 17.89 -37.83
N GLY A 319 -12.31 18.04 -37.29
CA GLY A 319 -11.53 19.28 -37.33
C GLY A 319 -11.68 20.19 -36.10
N ASP A 320 -12.59 19.89 -35.17
CA ASP A 320 -12.74 20.67 -33.93
C ASP A 320 -11.59 20.42 -32.92
N LEU A 321 -10.91 19.28 -33.04
CA LEU A 321 -9.81 18.90 -32.17
C LEU A 321 -8.46 19.30 -32.79
N GLU A 322 -7.72 20.13 -32.08
CA GLU A 322 -6.37 20.57 -32.45
C GLU A 322 -5.32 19.79 -31.65
N PRO A 323 -4.26 19.25 -32.28
CA PRO A 323 -3.17 18.60 -31.57
C PRO A 323 -2.52 19.51 -30.51
N HIS A 324 -1.97 18.91 -29.47
CA HIS A 324 -1.36 19.58 -28.32
C HIS A 324 -2.31 20.53 -27.58
N THR A 325 -3.57 20.12 -27.47
CA THR A 325 -4.63 20.88 -26.79
C THR A 325 -5.38 20.00 -25.81
N ILE A 326 -5.71 20.57 -24.64
CA ILE A 326 -6.61 20.00 -23.66
C ILE A 326 -7.91 20.79 -23.67
N TYR A 327 -9.02 20.08 -23.83
CA TYR A 327 -10.36 20.63 -23.76
C TYR A 327 -10.96 20.34 -22.38
N MET A 328 -11.22 21.41 -21.63
CA MET A 328 -11.91 21.38 -20.34
C MET A 328 -13.41 21.59 -20.58
N VAL A 329 -14.20 20.53 -20.45
CA VAL A 329 -15.65 20.56 -20.77
C VAL A 329 -16.47 20.52 -19.49
N ASN A 330 -17.24 21.58 -19.24
CA ASN A 330 -17.96 21.77 -17.97
C ASN A 330 -19.18 20.83 -17.80
N HIS A 331 -19.62 20.20 -18.88
CA HIS A 331 -20.76 19.28 -18.89
C HIS A 331 -20.40 17.99 -19.66
N GLY A 332 -21.34 17.40 -20.40
CA GLY A 332 -21.07 16.22 -21.21
C GLY A 332 -20.61 16.56 -22.62
N MET A 333 -19.98 15.60 -23.28
CA MET A 333 -19.62 15.71 -24.69
C MET A 333 -19.85 14.42 -25.46
N GLN A 334 -19.90 14.55 -26.78
CA GLN A 334 -19.95 13.43 -27.70
C GLN A 334 -19.06 13.67 -28.91
N LEU A 335 -18.26 12.67 -29.26
CA LEU A 335 -17.54 12.62 -30.53
C LEU A 335 -18.50 12.16 -31.62
N ALA A 336 -18.64 12.95 -32.69
CA ALA A 336 -19.30 12.51 -33.90
C ALA A 336 -18.46 11.41 -34.61
N GLY A 337 -19.08 10.68 -35.54
CA GLY A 337 -18.35 9.68 -36.32
C GLY A 337 -17.26 10.32 -37.20
N GLY A 338 -16.09 9.68 -37.30
CA GLY A 338 -14.95 10.17 -38.08
C GLY A 338 -14.15 11.30 -37.42
N VAL A 339 -14.27 11.48 -36.10
CA VAL A 339 -13.47 12.43 -35.33
C VAL A 339 -12.25 11.71 -34.75
N ASP A 340 -11.15 11.71 -35.48
CA ASP A 340 -9.88 11.23 -34.96
C ASP A 340 -9.32 12.20 -33.91
N ALA A 341 -8.70 11.65 -32.85
CA ALA A 341 -8.06 12.42 -31.80
C ALA A 341 -6.58 12.02 -31.71
N ARG A 342 -5.70 13.01 -31.90
CA ARG A 342 -4.25 12.82 -31.86
C ARG A 342 -3.55 13.89 -31.04
N ASN A 343 -2.80 13.50 -30.01
CA ASN A 343 -2.15 14.44 -29.08
C ASN A 343 -3.15 15.38 -28.40
N VAL A 344 -4.32 14.86 -28.00
CA VAL A 344 -5.42 15.67 -27.42
C VAL A 344 -5.81 15.13 -26.04
N GLY A 345 -6.07 16.05 -25.11
CA GLY A 345 -6.69 15.73 -23.83
C GLY A 345 -8.14 16.22 -23.76
N LEU A 346 -9.05 15.42 -23.22
CA LEU A 346 -10.43 15.76 -22.94
C LEU A 346 -10.68 15.53 -21.45
N VAL A 347 -10.88 16.59 -20.68
CA VAL A 347 -11.21 16.53 -19.24
C VAL A 347 -12.62 17.08 -19.04
N VAL A 348 -13.53 16.23 -18.59
CA VAL A 348 -14.97 16.42 -18.77
C VAL A 348 -15.70 16.16 -17.46
N LYS A 349 -16.49 17.12 -16.97
CA LYS A 349 -17.32 16.92 -15.76
C LYS A 349 -18.51 15.98 -15.97
N GLY A 350 -18.95 15.83 -17.22
CA GLY A 350 -20.01 14.90 -17.59
C GLY A 350 -19.47 13.58 -18.14
N GLN A 351 -20.33 12.95 -18.93
CA GLN A 351 -19.97 11.76 -19.72
C GLN A 351 -19.23 12.15 -21.01
N ILE A 352 -18.35 11.26 -21.46
CA ILE A 352 -17.72 11.32 -22.78
C ILE A 352 -18.35 10.20 -23.62
N GLY A 353 -19.10 10.58 -24.65
CA GLY A 353 -19.70 9.63 -25.57
C GLY A 353 -18.98 9.60 -26.92
N MET A 354 -19.15 8.52 -27.67
CA MET A 354 -18.94 8.51 -29.12
C MET A 354 -20.15 7.90 -29.80
N GLY A 355 -20.76 8.65 -30.72
CA GLY A 355 -21.87 8.17 -31.53
C GLY A 355 -21.37 7.20 -32.58
N GLY A 356 -22.06 6.06 -32.75
CA GLY A 356 -21.67 5.03 -33.71
C GLY A 356 -21.41 5.61 -35.11
N GLY A 357 -20.27 5.24 -35.69
CA GLY A 357 -19.78 5.77 -36.96
C GLY A 357 -18.63 4.93 -37.50
N PRO A 358 -18.10 5.26 -38.70
CA PRO A 358 -16.93 4.61 -39.26
C PRO A 358 -15.69 4.84 -38.38
N ASP A 359 -14.68 4.01 -38.61
CA ASP A 359 -13.46 3.85 -37.79
C ASP A 359 -12.92 5.19 -37.25
N VAL A 360 -12.87 5.31 -35.92
CA VAL A 360 -12.30 6.46 -35.19
C VAL A 360 -10.97 6.04 -34.56
N ALA A 361 -9.93 6.84 -34.74
CA ALA A 361 -8.61 6.59 -34.16
C ALA A 361 -8.29 7.54 -33.00
N PHE A 362 -7.88 6.96 -31.88
CA PHE A 362 -7.35 7.61 -30.69
C PHE A 362 -5.87 7.25 -30.55
N ASP A 363 -5.00 8.21 -30.75
CA ASP A 363 -3.54 8.05 -30.66
C ASP A 363 -3.00 9.18 -29.78
N LYS A 364 -2.21 8.86 -28.76
CA LYS A 364 -1.67 9.87 -27.82
C LYS A 364 -2.78 10.73 -27.22
N VAL A 365 -3.71 10.12 -26.48
CA VAL A 365 -4.87 10.82 -25.90
C VAL A 365 -4.98 10.66 -24.39
N LEU A 366 -5.52 11.69 -23.74
CA LEU A 366 -5.97 11.63 -22.34
C LEU A 366 -7.46 11.91 -22.28
N LEU A 367 -8.28 10.91 -21.98
CA LEU A 367 -9.73 11.05 -21.83
C LEU A 367 -10.10 10.85 -20.36
N PHE A 368 -10.56 11.90 -19.69
CA PHE A 368 -10.95 11.84 -18.27
C PHE A 368 -12.35 12.43 -18.06
N GLY A 369 -13.32 11.57 -17.75
CA GLY A 369 -14.68 11.98 -17.37
C GLY A 369 -14.97 11.79 -15.87
N GLU A 370 -15.70 12.70 -15.23
CA GLU A 370 -16.37 12.35 -13.95
C GLU A 370 -17.51 11.36 -14.18
N GLY A 371 -18.20 11.48 -15.32
CA GLY A 371 -19.19 10.51 -15.76
C GLY A 371 -18.60 9.37 -16.58
N ALA A 372 -19.47 8.51 -17.09
CA ALA A 372 -19.07 7.37 -17.91
C ALA A 372 -18.43 7.77 -19.26
N LEU A 373 -17.45 6.97 -19.67
CA LEU A 373 -16.84 6.95 -21.00
C LEU A 373 -17.54 5.88 -21.83
N ASN A 374 -18.40 6.28 -22.76
CA ASN A 374 -19.27 5.41 -23.54
C ASN A 374 -18.93 5.50 -25.02
N PHE A 375 -17.99 4.66 -25.46
CA PHE A 375 -17.60 4.56 -26.86
C PHE A 375 -18.41 3.48 -27.57
N SER A 376 -18.85 3.78 -28.80
CA SER A 376 -19.61 2.86 -29.63
C SER A 376 -19.15 2.93 -31.09
N GLY A 377 -19.37 1.87 -31.87
CA GLY A 377 -18.81 1.79 -33.23
C GLY A 377 -17.43 1.13 -33.24
N ASN A 378 -16.65 1.35 -34.29
CA ASN A 378 -15.29 0.82 -34.42
C ASN A 378 -14.30 1.90 -33.98
N ALA A 379 -13.59 1.65 -32.89
CA ALA A 379 -12.56 2.54 -32.37
C ALA A 379 -11.22 1.83 -32.31
N GLN A 380 -10.18 2.57 -32.62
CA GLN A 380 -8.79 2.17 -32.59
C GLN A 380 -8.12 2.99 -31.50
N TYR A 381 -7.56 2.34 -30.48
CA TYR A 381 -6.81 3.00 -29.43
C TYR A 381 -5.35 2.59 -29.57
N GLY A 382 -4.45 3.55 -29.70
CA GLY A 382 -3.01 3.34 -29.85
C GLY A 382 -2.61 2.73 -31.20
N GLU A 383 -1.30 2.58 -31.38
CA GLU A 383 -0.69 2.02 -32.59
C GLU A 383 -0.44 0.52 -32.46
N ALA A 384 -1.18 -0.31 -33.21
CA ALA A 384 -1.10 -1.77 -33.09
C ALA A 384 0.26 -2.40 -33.48
N GLU A 385 1.05 -1.71 -34.29
CA GLU A 385 2.34 -2.24 -34.78
C GLU A 385 3.52 -1.93 -33.85
N HIS A 386 3.40 -0.88 -33.02
CA HIS A 386 4.54 -0.29 -32.28
C HIS A 386 4.26 -0.05 -30.79
N TYR A 387 3.17 -0.60 -30.25
CA TYR A 387 2.75 -0.35 -28.87
C TYR A 387 3.75 -0.77 -27.79
N CYS A 388 4.65 -1.72 -28.09
CA CYS A 388 5.74 -2.09 -27.18
C CYS A 388 7.04 -1.31 -27.41
N ASP A 389 7.20 -0.65 -28.56
CA ASP A 389 8.46 -0.01 -28.95
C ASP A 389 8.72 1.28 -28.17
N ASP A 390 7.66 2.01 -27.84
CA ASP A 390 7.72 3.27 -27.10
C ASP A 390 7.98 3.06 -25.60
N GLY A 391 7.76 1.84 -25.08
CA GLY A 391 7.95 1.53 -23.66
C GLY A 391 7.05 2.35 -22.73
N ALA A 392 5.96 2.92 -23.24
CA ALA A 392 5.04 3.76 -22.48
C ALA A 392 3.59 3.63 -22.95
N PHE A 393 2.63 3.91 -22.07
CA PHE A 393 1.23 4.06 -22.46
C PHE A 393 1.00 5.42 -23.11
N ASP A 394 0.28 5.44 -24.23
CA ASP A 394 -0.05 6.64 -24.98
C ASP A 394 -1.56 6.94 -25.00
N VAL A 395 -2.41 5.97 -24.63
CA VAL A 395 -3.86 6.17 -24.44
C VAL A 395 -4.21 6.06 -22.97
N TYR A 396 -4.68 7.15 -22.38
CA TYR A 396 -5.16 7.19 -20.99
C TYR A 396 -6.68 7.38 -20.98
N LEU A 397 -7.41 6.40 -20.47
CA LEU A 397 -8.86 6.44 -20.29
C LEU A 397 -9.19 6.40 -18.79
N MET A 398 -9.78 7.45 -18.28
CA MET A 398 -10.09 7.59 -16.86
C MET A 398 -11.55 7.97 -16.67
N SER A 399 -12.23 7.29 -15.75
CA SER A 399 -13.60 7.64 -15.38
C SER A 399 -13.83 7.43 -13.90
N LYS A 400 -14.49 8.38 -13.24
CA LYS A 400 -14.98 8.20 -11.86
C LYS A 400 -16.22 7.30 -11.77
N ASP A 401 -16.77 6.87 -12.90
CA ASP A 401 -17.98 6.04 -12.99
C ASP A 401 -17.70 4.73 -13.74
N ALA A 402 -17.62 4.77 -15.07
CA ALA A 402 -17.46 3.59 -15.89
C ALA A 402 -16.75 3.87 -17.23
N ILE A 403 -16.05 2.87 -17.76
CA ILE A 403 -15.51 2.87 -19.13
C ILE A 403 -16.12 1.72 -19.92
N SER A 404 -16.64 2.04 -21.10
CA SER A 404 -17.16 1.11 -22.09
C SER A 404 -16.59 1.45 -23.47
N LEU A 405 -15.81 0.55 -24.06
CA LEU A 405 -15.04 0.83 -25.28
C LEU A 405 -15.80 0.53 -26.58
N GLY A 406 -16.98 -0.10 -26.53
CA GLY A 406 -17.73 -0.46 -27.72
C GLY A 406 -16.99 -1.45 -28.61
N GLY A 407 -17.09 -1.34 -29.94
CA GLY A 407 -16.34 -2.19 -30.87
C GLY A 407 -17.01 -3.53 -31.21
N TRP A 408 -17.21 -3.83 -32.49
CA TRP A 408 -17.45 -5.22 -32.93
C TRP A 408 -16.79 -5.56 -34.27
N GLY A 409 -16.43 -4.54 -35.07
CA GLY A 409 -15.74 -4.68 -36.34
C GLY A 409 -14.31 -5.22 -36.21
N ARG A 410 -13.77 -5.67 -37.34
CA ARG A 410 -12.39 -6.19 -37.44
C ARG A 410 -11.32 -5.10 -37.34
N SER A 411 -11.72 -3.85 -37.47
CA SER A 411 -10.88 -2.65 -37.41
C SER A 411 -10.80 -2.05 -36.01
N ALA A 412 -11.43 -2.66 -35.00
CA ALA A 412 -11.33 -2.18 -33.62
C ALA A 412 -10.19 -2.91 -32.89
N TRP A 413 -9.31 -2.13 -32.25
CA TRP A 413 -8.20 -2.64 -31.46
C TRP A 413 -7.88 -1.69 -30.30
N THR A 414 -7.14 -2.20 -29.33
CA THR A 414 -6.73 -1.44 -28.14
C THR A 414 -5.28 -1.71 -27.78
N HIS A 415 -4.40 -0.74 -27.97
CA HIS A 415 -2.96 -0.90 -27.80
C HIS A 415 -2.38 0.24 -26.95
N ALA A 416 -1.31 -0.03 -26.19
CA ALA A 416 -0.63 0.94 -25.31
C ALA A 416 -1.58 1.76 -24.42
N MET A 417 -2.63 1.10 -23.91
CA MET A 417 -3.73 1.75 -23.19
C MET A 417 -3.66 1.54 -21.68
N MET A 418 -3.78 2.63 -20.93
CA MET A 418 -4.09 2.66 -19.50
C MET A 418 -5.56 3.05 -19.28
N ALA A 419 -6.36 2.17 -18.67
CA ALA A 419 -7.76 2.42 -18.35
C ALA A 419 -8.04 2.26 -16.84
N VAL A 420 -8.66 3.27 -16.23
CA VAL A 420 -8.94 3.28 -14.78
C VAL A 420 -10.36 3.78 -14.53
N ALA A 421 -11.22 2.90 -14.02
CA ALA A 421 -12.59 3.25 -13.64
C ALA A 421 -13.21 2.22 -12.69
N PRO A 422 -14.16 2.60 -11.81
CA PRO A 422 -14.85 1.64 -10.96
C PRO A 422 -15.44 0.47 -11.75
N THR A 423 -16.14 0.75 -12.86
CA THR A 423 -16.63 -0.27 -13.78
C THR A 423 -15.90 -0.21 -15.12
N PHE A 424 -15.40 -1.36 -15.59
CA PHE A 424 -14.75 -1.47 -16.90
C PHE A 424 -15.38 -2.58 -17.74
N ALA A 425 -15.92 -2.22 -18.91
CA ALA A 425 -16.64 -3.10 -19.83
C ALA A 425 -16.13 -2.89 -21.27
N PRO A 426 -15.05 -3.56 -21.68
CA PRO A 426 -14.38 -3.25 -22.94
C PRO A 426 -15.17 -3.59 -24.22
N GLY A 427 -16.30 -4.29 -24.10
CA GLY A 427 -17.10 -4.67 -25.27
C GLY A 427 -16.30 -5.57 -26.22
N GLY A 428 -16.42 -5.33 -27.54
CA GLY A 428 -15.67 -6.06 -28.56
C GLY A 428 -14.46 -5.30 -29.11
N ALA A 429 -14.13 -4.11 -28.59
CA ALA A 429 -12.92 -3.37 -28.95
C ALA A 429 -11.63 -4.08 -28.49
N MET A 430 -11.73 -4.94 -27.46
CA MET A 430 -10.63 -5.80 -27.00
C MET A 430 -10.49 -7.11 -27.77
N LYS A 431 -11.06 -7.24 -28.97
CA LYS A 431 -10.81 -8.44 -29.80
C LYS A 431 -9.35 -8.58 -30.20
N ASN A 432 -8.65 -7.47 -30.38
CA ASN A 432 -7.21 -7.41 -30.60
C ASN A 432 -6.64 -6.31 -29.71
N ALA A 433 -5.83 -6.70 -28.75
CA ALA A 433 -5.38 -5.81 -27.71
C ALA A 433 -3.95 -6.13 -27.27
N GLY A 434 -3.15 -5.10 -27.01
CA GLY A 434 -1.73 -5.22 -26.68
C GLY A 434 -1.27 -4.18 -25.66
N GLY A 435 -0.44 -4.54 -24.69
CA GLY A 435 0.17 -3.55 -23.79
C GLY A 435 -0.88 -2.73 -23.03
N ILE A 436 -1.73 -3.42 -22.28
CA ILE A 436 -2.90 -2.82 -21.62
C ILE A 436 -2.73 -2.84 -20.11
N TYR A 437 -3.04 -1.73 -19.46
CA TYR A 437 -3.19 -1.63 -18.02
C TYR A 437 -4.63 -1.26 -17.66
N VAL A 438 -5.31 -2.09 -16.87
CA VAL A 438 -6.68 -1.84 -16.40
C VAL A 438 -6.77 -1.98 -14.89
N GLU A 439 -7.30 -0.95 -14.23
CA GLU A 439 -7.74 -1.00 -12.83
C GLU A 439 -9.26 -0.80 -12.74
N ALA A 440 -9.94 -1.76 -12.10
CA ALA A 440 -11.37 -1.67 -11.82
C ALA A 440 -11.73 -2.05 -10.39
N ARG A 441 -12.78 -1.43 -9.85
CA ARG A 441 -13.34 -1.80 -8.54
C ARG A 441 -14.30 -2.97 -8.66
N ASP A 442 -15.19 -2.86 -9.63
CA ASP A 442 -16.27 -3.80 -9.87
C ASP A 442 -15.83 -4.91 -10.82
N THR A 443 -16.75 -5.85 -11.06
CA THR A 443 -16.48 -7.00 -11.92
C THR A 443 -16.17 -6.56 -13.34
N VAL A 444 -14.99 -6.93 -13.83
CA VAL A 444 -14.61 -6.74 -15.22
C VAL A 444 -15.22 -7.88 -16.04
N GLN A 445 -16.22 -7.56 -16.84
CA GLN A 445 -16.87 -8.52 -17.73
C GLN A 445 -16.33 -8.35 -19.14
N MET A 446 -15.43 -9.25 -19.53
CA MET A 446 -14.97 -9.41 -20.89
C MET A 446 -15.81 -10.49 -21.58
N GLY A 447 -16.10 -10.31 -22.86
CA GLY A 447 -16.73 -11.34 -23.68
C GLY A 447 -15.80 -12.54 -23.91
N GLY A 448 -16.06 -13.30 -24.98
CA GLY A 448 -15.11 -14.31 -25.49
C GLY A 448 -14.52 -13.87 -26.82
N ASN A 449 -13.53 -14.61 -27.31
CA ASN A 449 -12.78 -14.31 -28.54
C ASN A 449 -12.01 -12.98 -28.45
N VAL A 450 -11.32 -12.77 -27.32
CA VAL A 450 -10.35 -11.66 -27.19
C VAL A 450 -8.93 -12.18 -27.39
N ASP A 451 -8.13 -11.42 -28.14
CA ASP A 451 -6.69 -11.65 -28.29
C ASP A 451 -5.96 -10.54 -27.52
N LEU A 452 -5.33 -10.92 -26.40
CA LEU A 452 -4.59 -10.02 -25.51
C LEU A 452 -3.11 -10.40 -25.53
N ALA A 453 -2.26 -9.42 -25.82
CA ALA A 453 -0.81 -9.54 -25.78
C ALA A 453 -0.23 -8.55 -24.77
N GLY A 454 0.81 -8.97 -24.05
CA GLY A 454 1.62 -8.05 -23.26
C GLY A 454 2.72 -7.43 -24.13
N CYS A 455 3.83 -7.10 -23.51
CA CYS A 455 5.07 -6.63 -24.11
C CYS A 455 6.24 -7.32 -23.43
N ASP A 456 7.34 -7.49 -24.16
CA ASP A 456 8.59 -8.00 -23.59
C ASP A 456 9.21 -7.06 -22.53
N THR A 457 8.72 -5.82 -22.43
CA THR A 457 9.20 -4.80 -21.49
C THR A 457 8.03 -4.10 -20.75
N ASP A 458 8.27 -3.62 -19.52
CA ASP A 458 7.35 -2.73 -18.78
C ASP A 458 6.96 -1.52 -19.66
N LEU A 459 5.66 -1.33 -19.85
CA LEU A 459 5.12 -0.05 -20.30
C LEU A 459 5.07 0.92 -19.10
N THR A 460 5.70 2.07 -19.27
CA THR A 460 5.67 3.15 -18.29
C THR A 460 4.43 4.02 -18.46
N GLY A 461 3.79 4.39 -17.35
CA GLY A 461 2.64 5.30 -17.34
C GLY A 461 3.01 6.67 -16.79
N HIS A 462 2.32 7.71 -17.25
CA HIS A 462 2.30 9.03 -16.62
C HIS A 462 1.71 8.95 -15.21
N TYR A 463 0.68 8.12 -15.04
CA TYR A 463 0.08 7.80 -13.76
C TYR A 463 0.64 6.48 -13.22
N GLU A 464 0.53 6.30 -11.92
CA GLU A 464 1.14 5.18 -11.22
C GLU A 464 0.50 3.85 -11.62
N THR A 465 1.33 2.92 -12.08
CA THR A 465 0.91 1.56 -12.44
C THR A 465 1.53 0.54 -11.50
N ILE A 466 0.80 -0.55 -11.25
CA ILE A 466 1.34 -1.69 -10.52
C ILE A 466 2.42 -2.33 -11.38
N ARG A 467 3.64 -2.33 -10.86
CA ARG A 467 4.75 -3.08 -11.44
C ARG A 467 4.91 -4.38 -10.68
N ILE A 468 4.58 -5.49 -11.33
CA ILE A 468 4.80 -6.82 -10.78
C ILE A 468 6.22 -7.25 -11.16
N GLY A 469 7.18 -6.70 -10.41
CA GLY A 469 8.59 -7.01 -10.54
C GLY A 469 9.03 -8.16 -9.64
N ASP A 470 10.18 -8.74 -9.98
CA ASP A 470 10.88 -9.66 -9.08
C ASP A 470 11.46 -8.90 -7.89
N ALA A 471 10.94 -9.22 -6.70
CA ALA A 471 11.50 -8.94 -5.39
C ALA A 471 11.83 -7.48 -5.03
N ALA A 472 10.88 -6.81 -4.37
CA ALA A 472 11.10 -6.27 -3.03
C ALA A 472 9.76 -6.19 -2.30
N PRO A 473 9.55 -6.86 -1.15
CA PRO A 473 8.35 -6.63 -0.36
C PRO A 473 8.29 -5.15 0.02
N LEU A 474 7.25 -4.43 -0.41
CA LEU A 474 6.93 -3.11 0.15
C LEU A 474 6.43 -3.32 1.58
N ALA A 475 7.25 -2.95 2.54
CA ALA A 475 6.82 -2.75 3.91
C ALA A 475 6.15 -1.39 4.05
N LEU A 476 4.85 -1.38 4.32
CA LEU A 476 4.13 -0.18 4.76
C LEU A 476 4.49 0.08 6.22
N GLY A 477 5.20 1.19 6.49
CA GLY A 477 5.69 1.55 7.82
C GLY A 477 5.02 2.77 8.44
N ALA A 478 5.01 2.78 9.78
CA ALA A 478 5.13 3.94 10.67
C ALA A 478 5.65 3.40 12.04
N ALA A 479 6.49 4.04 12.84
CA ALA A 479 7.05 5.38 12.87
C ALA A 479 8.49 5.37 13.45
N LEU A 480 9.35 6.25 12.97
CA LEU A 480 10.58 6.63 13.69
C LEU A 480 10.20 7.63 14.79
N VAL A 481 10.22 7.18 16.05
CA VAL A 481 10.19 8.09 17.20
C VAL A 481 11.64 8.52 17.45
N ARG A 482 11.96 9.79 17.18
CA ARG A 482 13.19 10.41 17.68
C ARG A 482 12.99 10.95 19.09
#